data_AF-A0A401ZLM3-F1
#
_entry.id   AF-A0A401ZLM3-F1
#
_cell.length_a   1.000
_cell.length_b   1.000
_cell.length_c   1.000
_cell.angle_alpha   90.00
_cell.angle_beta   90.00
_cell.angle_gamma   90.00
#
_symmetry.space_group_name_H-M   'P 1'
#
loop_
_entity.id
_entity.type
_entity.pdbx_description
1 polymer ?
#
loop_
_entity_poly.entity_id
_entity_poly.type
_entity_poly.pdbx_seq_one_letter_code
_entity_poly.pdbx_strand_id
1 'polypeptide(L)'
;MNLSTLRRFRHEIYDCCERAKDALFTTMDALIAQTQARSLSELSQYPRFERRWSSVYEAFEDGRIDRKRLQEVFVRYLPAPRQGNRFWIGIVNAKNT
;
A
#
# COMPACT_ATOMS: atom_id res chain seq x y z
N MET A 1 -15.63 2.26 -10.02
CA MET A 1 -14.87 3.36 -9.37
C MET A 1 -14.32 4.26 -10.46
N ASN A 2 -14.41 5.59 -10.35
CA ASN A 2 -13.92 6.52 -11.38
C ASN A 2 -12.45 6.91 -11.09
N LEU A 3 -11.73 7.43 -12.09
CA LEU A 3 -10.33 7.90 -12.01
C LEU A 3 -10.12 8.94 -10.91
N SER A 4 -11.07 9.85 -10.71
CA SER A 4 -11.00 10.86 -9.64
C SER A 4 -11.01 10.22 -8.24
N THR A 5 -11.89 9.24 -8.03
CA THR A 5 -11.95 8.46 -6.78
C THR A 5 -10.67 7.68 -6.56
N LEU A 6 -10.13 7.03 -7.60
CA LEU A 6 -8.86 6.30 -7.54
C LEU A 6 -7.67 7.22 -7.19
N ARG A 7 -7.62 8.42 -7.79
CA ARG A 7 -6.57 9.39 -7.51
C ARG A 7 -6.63 9.86 -6.05
N ARG A 8 -7.83 10.13 -5.54
CA ARG A 8 -8.03 10.52 -4.14
C ARG A 8 -7.66 9.40 -3.17
N PHE A 9 -8.09 8.17 -3.46
CA PHE A 9 -7.69 6.99 -2.70
C PHE A 9 -6.16 6.85 -2.62
N ARG A 10 -5.46 6.97 -3.76
CA ARG A 10 -3.98 6.92 -3.80
C ARG A 10 -3.33 8.03 -2.97
N HIS A 11 -3.82 9.27 -3.04
CA HIS A 11 -3.31 10.35 -2.20
C HIS A 11 -3.57 10.10 -0.72
N GLU A 12 -4.75 9.62 -0.34
CA GLU A 12 -5.05 9.32 1.06
C GLU A 12 -4.18 8.18 1.61
N ILE A 13 -3.84 7.17 0.80
CA ILE A 13 -2.83 6.15 1.16
C ILE A 13 -1.44 6.76 1.31
N TYR A 14 -1.01 7.62 0.39
CA TYR A 14 0.28 8.28 0.46
C TYR A 14 0.44 9.09 1.76
N ASP A 15 -0.63 9.77 2.18
CA ASP A 15 -0.65 10.52 3.45
C ASP A 15 -0.66 9.66 4.71
N CYS A 16 -0.92 8.35 4.60
CA CYS A 16 -0.78 7.42 5.72
C CYS A 16 0.68 7.07 6.01
N CYS A 17 1.59 7.25 5.05
CA CYS A 17 3.02 7.05 5.33
C CYS A 17 3.54 8.28 6.09
N GLU A 18 3.97 8.17 7.34
CA GLU A 18 4.43 9.31 8.13
C GLU A 18 5.91 9.62 7.87
N ARG A 19 6.71 8.58 7.58
CA ARG A 19 8.14 8.67 7.27
C ARG A 19 8.48 7.81 6.06
N ALA A 20 9.47 8.25 5.26
CA ALA A 20 9.87 7.60 4.01
C ALA A 20 8.72 7.44 2.99
N LYS A 21 7.78 8.41 2.96
CA LYS A 21 6.56 8.42 2.12
C LYS A 21 6.79 7.94 0.70
N ASP A 22 7.66 8.61 -0.03
CA ASP A 22 7.94 8.29 -1.44
C ASP A 22 8.43 6.86 -1.61
N ALA A 23 9.39 6.44 -0.79
CA ALA A 23 10.00 5.12 -0.93
C ALA A 23 9.01 3.99 -0.55
N LEU A 24 8.23 4.17 0.52
CA LEU A 24 7.17 3.23 0.89
C LEU A 24 6.08 3.15 -0.19
N PHE A 25 5.66 4.30 -0.72
CA PHE A 25 4.59 4.36 -1.71
C PHE A 25 5.02 3.78 -3.06
N THR A 26 6.22 4.11 -3.55
CA THR A 26 6.81 3.49 -4.75
C THR A 26 6.94 1.98 -4.58
N THR A 27 7.33 1.51 -3.39
CA THR A 27 7.41 0.07 -3.10
C THR A 27 6.05 -0.61 -3.13
N MET A 28 5.02 0.01 -2.55
CA MET A 28 3.64 -0.48 -2.64
C MET A 28 3.17 -0.56 -4.11
N ASP A 29 3.42 0.47 -4.91
CA ASP A 29 3.02 0.52 -6.32
C ASP A 29 3.70 -0.58 -7.14
N ALA A 30 4.98 -0.84 -6.84
CA ALA A 30 5.76 -1.91 -7.46
C ALA A 30 5.22 -3.31 -7.10
N LEU A 31 4.88 -3.54 -5.83
CA LEU A 31 4.28 -4.81 -5.37
C LEU A 31 2.93 -5.07 -6.04
N ILE A 32 2.11 -4.03 -6.24
CA ILE A 32 0.84 -4.13 -6.97
C ILE A 32 1.10 -4.44 -8.45
N ALA A 33 2.13 -3.83 -9.05
CA ALA A 33 2.46 -4.01 -10.46
C ALA A 33 3.19 -5.33 -10.78
N GLN A 34 3.91 -5.90 -9.80
CA GLN A 34 4.67 -7.15 -9.95
C GLN A 34 4.47 -8.07 -8.75
N THR A 35 3.32 -8.75 -8.76
CA THR A 35 2.90 -9.67 -7.69
C THR A 35 3.68 -10.98 -7.64
N GLN A 36 4.56 -11.23 -8.62
CA GLN A 36 5.38 -12.45 -8.71
C GLN A 36 6.75 -12.33 -8.03
N ALA A 37 7.17 -11.12 -7.66
CA ALA A 37 8.45 -10.93 -6.98
C ALA A 37 8.44 -11.67 -5.63
N ARG A 38 9.48 -12.48 -5.39
CA ARG A 38 9.63 -13.30 -4.18
C ARG A 38 10.51 -12.63 -3.12
N SER A 39 11.13 -11.51 -3.46
CA SER A 39 11.97 -10.73 -2.55
C SER A 39 12.00 -9.25 -2.94
N LEU A 40 12.37 -8.38 -1.99
CA LEU A 40 12.60 -6.96 -2.26
C LEU A 40 13.76 -6.73 -3.25
N SER A 41 14.76 -7.61 -3.23
CA SER A 41 15.86 -7.59 -4.20
C SER A 41 15.37 -7.83 -5.62
N GLU A 42 14.53 -8.84 -5.83
CA GLU A 42 13.90 -9.12 -7.12
C GLU A 42 12.98 -7.97 -7.56
N LEU A 43 12.21 -7.41 -6.63
CA LEU A 43 11.34 -6.25 -6.91
C LEU A 43 12.15 -5.01 -7.33
N SER A 44 13.31 -4.78 -6.70
CA SER A 44 14.18 -3.63 -7.02
C SER A 44 14.85 -3.71 -8.38
N GLN A 45 14.91 -4.91 -8.97
CA GLN A 45 15.43 -5.13 -10.33
C GLN A 45 14.36 -4.87 -11.40
N TYR A 46 13.14 -4.55 -10.99
CA TYR A 46 12.08 -4.32 -11.95
C TYR A 46 12.32 -3.04 -12.76
N PRO A 47 12.24 -3.07 -14.10
CA PRO A 47 12.56 -1.89 -14.92
C PRO A 47 11.72 -0.64 -14.62
N ARG A 48 10.56 -0.83 -14.00
CA ARG A 48 9.62 0.25 -13.63
C ARG A 48 9.78 0.68 -12.17
N PHE A 49 10.77 0.13 -11.47
CA PHE A 49 11.12 0.50 -10.12
C PHE A 49 12.24 1.53 -10.14
N GLU A 50 11.89 2.79 -9.90
CA GLU A 50 12.82 3.91 -10.06
C GLU A 50 13.90 3.98 -8.95
N ARG A 51 13.73 3.23 -7.85
CA ARG A 51 14.62 3.32 -6.68
C ARG A 51 15.62 2.17 -6.60
N ARG A 52 16.79 2.46 -6.04
CA ARG A 52 17.82 1.46 -5.76
C ARG A 52 17.45 0.60 -4.56
N TRP A 53 17.98 -0.62 -4.55
CA TRP A 53 17.79 -1.63 -3.51
C TRP A 53 17.98 -1.12 -2.07
N SER A 54 19.03 -0.33 -1.80
CA SER A 54 19.29 0.23 -0.45
C SER A 54 18.16 1.12 0.04
N SER A 55 17.58 1.94 -0.84
CA SER A 55 16.47 2.83 -0.49
C SER A 55 15.19 2.07 -0.11
N VAL A 56 15.04 0.81 -0.55
CA VAL A 56 13.88 -0.02 -0.20
C VAL A 56 14.01 -0.52 1.23
N TYR A 57 15.18 -1.05 1.60
CA TYR A 57 15.44 -1.52 2.95
C TYR A 57 15.40 -0.37 3.96
N GLU A 58 16.07 0.74 3.66
CA GLU A 58 16.00 1.96 4.48
C GLU A 58 14.55 2.42 4.68
N ALA A 59 13.71 2.36 3.65
CA ALA A 59 12.31 2.73 3.77
C ALA A 59 11.50 1.82 4.69
N PHE A 60 11.83 0.53 4.80
CA PHE A 60 11.18 -0.36 5.76
C PHE A 60 11.76 -0.26 7.17
N GLU A 61 13.06 0.01 7.30
CA GLU A 61 13.71 0.22 8.60
C GLU A 61 13.26 1.52 9.26
N ASP A 62 13.25 2.61 8.50
CA ASP A 62 12.96 3.95 9.00
C ASP A 62 11.51 4.39 8.75
N GLY A 63 10.81 3.70 7.86
CA GLY A 63 9.46 4.03 7.47
C GLY A 63 8.48 3.89 8.60
N ARG A 64 7.45 4.73 8.55
CA ARG A 64 6.35 4.67 9.50
C ARG A 64 5.05 4.84 8.74
N ILE A 65 4.08 3.99 9.04
CA ILE A 65 2.75 4.02 8.43
C ILE A 65 1.75 4.18 9.56
N ASP A 66 0.91 5.21 9.49
CA ASP A 66 -0.28 5.34 10.32
C ASP A 66 -1.27 4.25 9.91
N ARG A 67 -1.13 3.11 10.60
CA ARG A 67 -1.91 1.91 10.36
C ARG A 67 -3.40 2.14 10.59
N LYS A 68 -3.77 2.96 11.57
CA LYS A 68 -5.17 3.23 11.89
C LYS A 68 -5.80 4.04 10.77
N ARG A 69 -5.12 5.12 10.35
CA ARG A 69 -5.57 5.94 9.22
C ARG A 69 -5.63 5.12 7.93
N LEU A 70 -4.66 4.25 7.68
CA LEU A 70 -4.67 3.36 6.53
C LEU A 70 -5.91 2.44 6.51
N GLN A 71 -6.27 1.85 7.65
CA GLN A 71 -7.50 1.04 7.78
C GLN A 71 -8.76 1.87 7.52
N GLU A 72 -8.84 3.09 8.06
CA GLU A 72 -9.96 4.00 7.83
C GLU A 72 -10.09 4.38 6.34
N VAL A 73 -8.97 4.61 5.64
CA VAL A 73 -8.94 4.85 4.20
C VAL A 73 -9.46 3.62 3.46
N PHE A 74 -9.00 2.41 3.79
CA PHE A 74 -9.52 1.20 3.15
C PHE A 74 -11.04 1.08 3.30
N VAL A 75 -11.56 1.22 4.53
CA VAL A 75 -13.00 1.13 4.80
C VAL A 75 -13.80 2.16 4.00
N ARG A 76 -13.30 3.40 3.92
CA ARG A 76 -13.94 4.50 3.18
C ARG A 76 -14.11 4.21 1.69
N TYR A 77 -13.13 3.56 1.09
CA TYR A 77 -13.12 3.28 -0.36
C TYR A 77 -13.60 1.87 -0.72
N LEU A 78 -14.12 1.11 0.25
CA LEU A 78 -14.70 -0.20 -0.04
C LEU A 78 -15.87 -0.07 -1.03
N PRO A 79 -15.90 -0.90 -2.09
CA PRO A 79 -17.05 -0.93 -2.97
C PRO A 79 -18.26 -1.44 -2.19
N ALA A 80 -19.41 -0.82 -2.42
CA ALA A 80 -20.66 -1.31 -1.86
C ALA A 80 -20.89 -2.76 -2.35
N PRO A 81 -21.36 -3.66 -1.47
CA PRO A 81 -21.72 -5.00 -1.87
C PRO A 81 -22.75 -4.93 -3.01
N ARG A 82 -22.51 -5.68 -4.09
CA ARG A 82 -23.52 -5.84 -5.15
C ARG A 82 -24.75 -6.50 -4.51
N GLN A 83 -25.95 -6.00 -4.82
CA GLN A 83 -27.20 -6.52 -4.24
C GLN A 83 -27.23 -8.05 -4.29
N GLY A 84 -27.45 -8.69 -3.13
CA GLY A 84 -27.49 -10.14 -2.97
C GLY A 84 -26.19 -10.81 -2.49
N ASN A 85 -25.03 -10.13 -2.53
CA ASN A 85 -23.76 -10.72 -2.07
C ASN A 85 -23.28 -10.11 -0.74
N ARG A 86 -23.14 -10.95 0.29
CA ARG A 86 -22.50 -10.59 1.56
C ARG A 86 -20.98 -10.70 1.41
N PHE A 87 -20.27 -9.60 1.61
CA PHE A 87 -18.80 -9.58 1.62
C PHE A 87 -18.31 -9.46 3.07
N TRP A 88 -17.43 -10.36 3.48
CA TRP A 88 -16.74 -10.30 4.77
C TRP A 88 -15.35 -9.73 4.56
N ILE A 89 -14.98 -8.71 5.33
CA ILE A 89 -13.66 -8.09 5.28
C ILE A 89 -13.04 -8.22 6.65
N GLY A 90 -11.96 -9.02 6.73
CA GLY A 90 -11.15 -9.13 7.93
C GLY A 90 -10.13 -8.01 7.96
N ILE A 91 -10.31 -7.04 8.86
CA ILE A 91 -9.22 -6.12 9.20
C ILE A 91 -8.36 -6.83 10.22
N VAL A 92 -7.23 -7.38 9.77
CA VAL A 92 -6.26 -8.02 10.68
C VAL A 92 -5.70 -6.92 11.58
N ASN A 93 -5.93 -7.04 12.88
CA ASN A 93 -5.20 -6.25 13.87
C ASN A 93 -4.01 -7.10 14.34
N ALA A 94 -2.80 -6.83 13.84
CA ALA A 94 -1.58 -7.37 14.41
C ALA A 94 -1.48 -6.81 15.83
N LYS A 95 -2.02 -7.56 16.79
CA LYS A 95 -1.71 -7.37 18.19
C LYS A 95 -0.28 -7.87 18.37
N ASN A 96 0.53 -7.00 18.96
CA ASN A 96 1.92 -7.21 19.33
C ASN A 96 2.16 -8.63 19.83
N THR A 97 3.02 -9.39 19.14
CA THR A 97 3.68 -10.57 19.72
C THR A 97 4.97 -10.11 20.36
#